data_AF-A0AB38PY92-F1
#
_entry.id   AF-A0AB38PY92-F1
#
_cell.length_a   1.000
_cell.length_b   1.000
_cell.length_c   1.000
_cell.angle_alpha   90.00
_cell.angle_beta   90.00
_cell.angle_gamma   90.00
#
_symmetry.space_group_name_H-M   'P 1'
#
loop_
_entity.id
_entity.type
_entity.pdbx_description
1 polymer ?
#
loop_
_entity_poly.entity_id
_entity_poly.type
_entity_poly.pdbx_seq_one_letter_code
_entity_poly.pdbx_strand_id
1 'polypeptide(L)'
;MEYILVEHHRNVSDEELIKDLKEVALKLGKDKVTQREYKTLGKYGRRTLITRFGSWNKSLEKAGLSTTARMNIPEEELFQNLADLWQHFGRQPKFHEVKQPLSKFSVSPYAQRYGSWYNALKAFIATMNGDIIETKQTNNEKNATNNPRSINYRIRFKVMQRDDFKCQICGASPAMQAGVLLHVDHIVPVAKGGQATMDNLQTLCQKCNLGKSDLDMNKS
;
A
#
# COMPACT_ATOMS: atom_id res chain seq x y z
N MET A 1 -28.83 -39.64 -28.41
CA MET A 1 -27.63 -38.79 -28.53
C MET A 1 -27.98 -37.75 -29.58
N GLU A 2 -28.20 -36.51 -29.17
CA GLU A 2 -28.60 -35.44 -30.10
C GLU A 2 -27.36 -34.79 -30.69
N TYR A 3 -27.31 -34.74 -32.02
CA TYR A 3 -26.25 -34.08 -32.76
C TYR A 3 -26.72 -32.66 -33.09
N ILE A 4 -26.17 -31.67 -32.38
CA ILE A 4 -26.52 -30.26 -32.55
C ILE A 4 -25.39 -29.58 -33.34
N LEU A 5 -25.73 -28.96 -34.47
CA LEU A 5 -24.80 -28.11 -35.20
C LEU A 5 -24.55 -26.84 -34.40
N VAL A 6 -23.31 -26.61 -33.96
CA VAL A 6 -22.92 -25.33 -33.36
C VAL A 6 -22.66 -24.36 -34.50
N GLU A 7 -23.56 -23.39 -34.68
CA GLU A 7 -23.35 -22.32 -35.65
C GLU A 7 -22.05 -21.55 -35.33
N HIS A 8 -21.11 -21.58 -36.27
CA HIS A 8 -19.90 -20.76 -36.19
C HIS A 8 -20.16 -19.40 -36.85
N HIS A 9 -20.37 -18.37 -36.02
CA HIS A 9 -20.54 -17.00 -36.49
C HIS A 9 -19.18 -16.38 -36.91
N ARG A 10 -18.75 -16.64 -38.15
CA ARG A 10 -17.63 -15.91 -38.76
C ARG A 10 -18.12 -14.57 -39.30
N ASN A 11 -17.30 -13.52 -39.14
CA ASN A 11 -17.57 -12.16 -39.64
C ASN A 11 -18.83 -11.47 -39.09
N VAL A 12 -19.17 -11.74 -37.82
CA VAL A 12 -20.25 -11.00 -37.12
C VAL A 12 -20.01 -9.48 -37.16
N SER A 13 -21.05 -8.73 -37.46
CA SER A 13 -21.00 -7.27 -37.55
C SER A 13 -20.97 -6.61 -36.16
N ASP A 14 -20.56 -5.34 -36.09
CA ASP A 14 -20.56 -4.60 -34.82
C ASP A 14 -22.00 -4.42 -34.30
N GLU A 15 -22.95 -4.21 -35.20
CA GLU A 15 -24.38 -4.07 -34.91
C GLU A 15 -24.96 -5.35 -34.32
N GLU A 16 -24.59 -6.52 -34.85
CA GLU A 16 -25.04 -7.82 -34.34
C GLU A 16 -24.50 -8.10 -32.93
N LEU A 17 -23.23 -7.78 -32.66
CA LEU A 17 -22.64 -7.90 -31.33
C LEU A 17 -23.32 -6.99 -30.31
N ILE A 18 -23.62 -5.74 -30.70
CA ILE A 18 -24.31 -4.78 -29.85
C ILE A 18 -25.77 -5.23 -29.60
N LYS A 19 -26.45 -5.74 -30.62
CA LYS A 19 -27.83 -6.24 -30.52
C LYS A 19 -27.92 -7.40 -29.53
N ASP A 20 -27.05 -8.40 -29.66
CA ASP A 20 -27.02 -9.55 -28.74
C ASP A 20 -26.75 -9.10 -27.29
N LEU A 21 -25.82 -8.16 -27.08
CA LEU A 21 -25.55 -7.60 -25.75
C LEU A 21 -26.78 -6.89 -25.14
N LYS A 22 -27.55 -6.16 -25.94
CA LYS A 22 -28.82 -5.53 -25.52
C LYS A 22 -29.90 -6.57 -25.21
N GLU A 23 -30.02 -7.62 -26.02
CA GLU A 23 -30.97 -8.71 -25.79
C GLU A 23 -30.68 -9.45 -24.48
N VAL A 24 -29.40 -9.69 -24.16
CA VAL A 24 -28.99 -10.27 -22.87
C VAL A 24 -29.36 -9.36 -21.70
N ALA A 25 -29.16 -8.05 -21.84
CA ALA A 25 -29.54 -7.09 -20.81
C ALA A 25 -31.07 -7.10 -20.54
N LEU A 26 -31.85 -7.11 -21.62
CA LEU A 26 -33.31 -7.17 -21.58
C LEU A 26 -33.80 -8.48 -20.94
N LYS A 27 -33.20 -9.63 -21.29
CA LYS A 27 -33.50 -10.93 -20.66
C LYS A 27 -33.23 -10.96 -19.16
N LEU A 28 -32.20 -10.25 -18.71
CA LEU A 28 -31.85 -10.13 -17.29
C LEU A 28 -32.70 -9.09 -16.55
N GLY A 29 -33.43 -8.23 -17.26
CA GLY A 29 -34.11 -7.08 -16.68
C GLY A 29 -33.15 -6.08 -16.03
N LYS A 30 -31.92 -5.99 -16.54
CA LYS A 30 -30.86 -5.13 -15.98
C LYS A 30 -30.42 -4.12 -17.02
N ASP A 31 -30.08 -2.93 -16.56
CA ASP A 31 -29.39 -1.90 -17.32
C ASP A 31 -27.87 -2.19 -17.47
N LYS A 32 -27.38 -3.24 -16.80
CA LYS A 32 -25.98 -3.67 -16.79
C LYS A 32 -25.86 -5.18 -16.99
N VAL A 33 -24.86 -5.59 -17.78
CA VAL A 33 -24.50 -7.00 -17.99
C VAL A 33 -23.03 -7.23 -17.62
N THR A 34 -22.77 -8.18 -16.73
CA THR A 34 -21.41 -8.61 -16.40
C THR A 34 -20.86 -9.60 -17.44
N GLN A 35 -19.53 -9.69 -17.54
CA GLN A 35 -18.86 -10.67 -18.40
C GLN A 35 -19.25 -12.14 -18.10
N ARG A 36 -19.64 -12.43 -16.86
CA ARG A 36 -20.07 -13.78 -16.45
C ARG A 36 -21.47 -14.08 -16.95
N GLU A 37 -22.40 -13.15 -16.76
CA GLU A 37 -23.78 -13.26 -17.25
C GLU A 37 -23.84 -13.34 -18.78
N TYR A 38 -23.04 -12.52 -19.48
CA TYR A 38 -22.97 -12.59 -20.93
C TYR A 38 -22.35 -13.89 -21.43
N LYS A 39 -21.34 -14.46 -20.73
CA LYS A 39 -20.78 -15.77 -21.10
C LYS A 39 -21.85 -16.88 -21.07
N THR A 40 -22.84 -16.77 -20.20
CA THR A 40 -23.90 -17.80 -20.06
C THR A 40 -25.10 -17.57 -20.97
N LEU A 41 -25.40 -16.32 -21.32
CA LEU A 41 -26.65 -15.95 -22.02
C LEU A 41 -26.44 -15.37 -23.42
N GLY A 42 -25.23 -14.90 -23.72
CA GLY A 42 -24.88 -14.26 -24.99
C GLY A 42 -24.66 -15.30 -26.08
N LYS A 43 -25.06 -14.94 -27.30
CA LYS A 43 -24.86 -15.76 -28.50
C LYS A 43 -23.39 -15.81 -28.91
N TYR A 44 -22.62 -14.76 -28.60
CA TYR A 44 -21.21 -14.64 -28.98
C TYR A 44 -20.27 -14.75 -27.78
N GLY A 45 -19.00 -15.05 -28.05
CA GLY A 45 -17.98 -15.07 -27.01
C GLY A 45 -17.67 -13.66 -26.50
N ARG A 46 -17.63 -13.46 -25.17
CA ARG A 46 -17.24 -12.16 -24.57
C ARG A 46 -15.90 -11.61 -25.09
N ARG A 47 -14.98 -12.50 -25.48
CA ARG A 47 -13.67 -12.15 -26.04
C ARG A 47 -13.82 -11.43 -27.38
N THR A 48 -14.80 -11.82 -28.19
CA THR A 48 -15.13 -11.17 -29.47
C THR A 48 -15.45 -9.70 -29.27
N LEU A 49 -16.32 -9.37 -28.30
CA LEU A 49 -16.67 -7.99 -27.98
C LEU A 49 -15.46 -7.20 -27.45
N ILE A 50 -14.67 -7.80 -26.56
CA ILE A 50 -13.45 -7.15 -26.02
C ILE A 50 -12.42 -6.89 -27.14
N THR A 51 -12.20 -7.84 -28.03
CA THR A 51 -11.25 -7.68 -29.14
C THR A 51 -11.75 -6.62 -30.13
N ARG A 52 -13.05 -6.62 -30.43
CA ARG A 52 -13.65 -5.69 -31.41
C ARG A 52 -13.78 -4.25 -30.88
N PHE A 53 -14.16 -4.10 -29.62
CA PHE A 53 -14.46 -2.79 -29.01
C PHE A 53 -13.40 -2.32 -28.01
N GLY A 54 -12.36 -3.12 -27.78
CA GLY A 54 -11.23 -2.84 -26.89
C GLY A 54 -11.44 -3.23 -25.43
N SER A 55 -12.64 -2.99 -24.86
CA SER A 55 -12.94 -3.38 -23.48
C SER A 55 -14.41 -3.76 -23.29
N TRP A 56 -14.69 -4.47 -22.19
CA TRP A 56 -16.06 -4.82 -21.84
C TRP A 56 -16.93 -3.58 -21.57
N ASN A 57 -16.38 -2.58 -20.87
CA ASN A 57 -17.10 -1.33 -20.62
C ASN A 57 -17.39 -0.57 -21.92
N LYS A 58 -16.45 -0.52 -22.87
CA LYS A 58 -16.70 0.07 -24.20
C LYS A 58 -17.79 -0.67 -24.98
N SER A 59 -17.90 -1.99 -24.76
CA SER A 59 -18.97 -2.80 -25.35
C SER A 59 -20.34 -2.42 -24.76
N LEU A 60 -20.41 -2.23 -23.44
CA LEU A 60 -21.61 -1.76 -22.74
C LEU A 60 -21.99 -0.32 -23.17
N GLU A 61 -21.02 0.59 -23.27
CA GLU A 61 -21.24 1.97 -23.76
C GLU A 61 -21.84 2.00 -25.17
N LYS A 62 -21.28 1.23 -26.10
CA LYS A 62 -21.82 1.08 -27.47
C LYS A 62 -23.23 0.47 -27.48
N ALA A 63 -23.55 -0.34 -26.49
CA ALA A 63 -24.89 -0.89 -26.29
C ALA A 63 -25.83 0.02 -25.50
N GLY A 64 -25.39 1.19 -25.05
CA GLY A 64 -26.20 2.09 -24.21
C GLY A 64 -26.51 1.51 -22.83
N LEU A 65 -25.66 0.60 -22.32
CA LEU A 65 -25.79 -0.05 -21.02
C LEU A 65 -24.86 0.57 -19.98
N SER A 66 -25.26 0.50 -18.71
CA SER A 66 -24.50 0.99 -17.57
C SER A 66 -23.17 0.21 -17.41
N THR A 67 -22.03 0.92 -17.34
CA THR A 67 -20.70 0.30 -17.19
C THR A 67 -20.40 -0.08 -15.73
N THR A 68 -19.52 -1.08 -15.52
CA THR A 68 -19.19 -1.56 -14.16
C THR A 68 -18.17 -0.66 -13.45
N ALA A 69 -17.41 0.13 -14.21
CA ALA A 69 -16.46 1.08 -13.66
C ALA A 69 -16.80 2.46 -14.22
N ARG A 70 -17.26 3.38 -13.35
CA ARG A 70 -17.03 4.81 -13.57
C ARG A 70 -15.51 5.00 -13.62
N MET A 71 -14.93 4.91 -14.82
CA MET A 71 -13.55 5.30 -15.04
C MET A 71 -13.51 6.83 -15.09
N ASN A 72 -12.47 7.44 -14.50
CA ASN A 72 -12.33 8.90 -14.34
C ASN A 72 -13.40 9.56 -13.45
N ILE A 73 -13.61 9.07 -12.22
CA ILE A 73 -14.42 9.78 -11.21
C ILE A 73 -13.85 11.20 -11.03
N PRO A 74 -14.60 12.28 -11.22
CA PRO A 74 -14.11 13.65 -11.04
C PRO A 74 -13.43 13.88 -9.68
N GLU A 75 -12.44 14.77 -9.63
CA GLU A 75 -11.76 15.11 -8.37
C GLU A 75 -12.73 15.62 -7.31
N GLU A 76 -13.62 16.50 -7.72
CA GLU A 76 -14.68 17.04 -6.87
C GLU A 76 -15.54 15.94 -6.24
N GLU A 77 -15.91 14.90 -6.99
CA GLU A 77 -16.71 13.78 -6.47
C GLU A 77 -15.91 12.93 -5.46
N LEU A 78 -14.62 12.70 -5.72
CA LEU A 78 -13.74 12.01 -4.78
C LEU A 78 -13.55 12.81 -3.48
N PHE A 79 -13.32 14.11 -3.59
CA PHE A 79 -13.11 15.00 -2.45
C PHE A 79 -14.39 15.23 -1.67
N GLN A 80 -15.55 15.34 -2.31
CA GLN A 80 -16.82 15.38 -1.60
C GLN A 80 -17.03 14.11 -0.77
N ASN A 81 -16.76 12.92 -1.33
CA ASN A 81 -16.83 11.68 -0.55
C ASN A 81 -15.85 11.67 0.63
N LEU A 82 -14.67 12.30 0.53
CA LEU A 82 -13.76 12.45 1.67
C LEU A 82 -14.28 13.43 2.73
N ALA A 83 -14.87 14.54 2.31
CA ALA A 83 -15.48 15.52 3.20
C ALA A 83 -16.62 14.89 4.01
N ASP A 84 -17.50 14.14 3.34
CA ASP A 84 -18.60 13.40 3.97
C ASP A 84 -18.06 12.42 5.05
N LEU A 85 -17.00 11.68 4.73
CA LEU A 85 -16.36 10.76 5.69
C LEU A 85 -15.73 11.51 6.87
N TRP A 86 -15.07 12.64 6.61
CA TRP A 86 -14.43 13.44 7.66
C TRP A 86 -15.46 14.00 8.64
N GLN A 87 -16.58 14.50 8.11
CA GLN A 87 -17.70 14.99 8.90
C GLN A 87 -18.34 13.85 9.70
N HIS A 88 -18.53 12.68 9.07
CA HIS A 88 -19.09 11.51 9.73
C HIS A 88 -18.24 11.04 10.92
N PHE A 89 -16.91 10.97 10.76
CA PHE A 89 -16.02 10.52 11.83
C PHE A 89 -15.61 11.62 12.81
N GLY A 90 -15.79 12.90 12.46
CA GLY A 90 -15.23 14.04 13.20
C GLY A 90 -13.69 14.09 13.21
N ARG A 91 -13.05 13.27 12.37
CA ARG A 91 -11.59 13.13 12.23
C ARG A 91 -11.24 12.60 10.85
N GLN A 92 -9.96 12.64 10.53
CA GLN A 92 -9.43 12.01 9.31
C GLN A 92 -9.86 10.53 9.20
N PRO A 93 -10.44 10.10 8.06
CA PRO A 93 -10.74 8.70 7.82
C PRO A 93 -9.44 7.89 7.68
N LYS A 94 -9.40 6.70 8.28
CA LYS A 94 -8.30 5.74 8.12
C LYS A 94 -8.49 4.93 6.85
N PHE A 95 -7.39 4.40 6.34
CA PHE A 95 -7.36 3.59 5.11
C PHE A 95 -8.44 2.49 5.09
N HIS A 96 -8.58 1.72 6.18
CA HIS A 96 -9.53 0.60 6.25
C HIS A 96 -10.99 1.02 6.49
N GLU A 97 -11.26 2.31 6.71
CA GLU A 97 -12.59 2.89 6.93
C GLU A 97 -13.22 3.37 5.62
N VAL A 98 -12.43 3.61 4.56
CA VAL A 98 -12.89 4.08 3.24
C VAL A 98 -13.39 2.90 2.40
N LYS A 99 -14.53 2.37 2.82
CA LYS A 99 -15.25 1.28 2.14
C LYS A 99 -16.74 1.37 2.42
N GLN A 100 -17.52 0.64 1.63
CA GLN A 100 -18.95 0.47 1.87
C GLN A 100 -19.23 -0.09 3.28
N PRO A 101 -20.31 0.33 3.95
CA PRO A 101 -21.39 1.20 3.45
C PRO A 101 -21.12 2.71 3.60
N LEU A 102 -20.07 3.10 4.33
CA LEU A 102 -19.84 4.49 4.70
C LEU A 102 -19.23 5.32 3.55
N SER A 103 -18.43 4.69 2.69
CA SER A 103 -17.79 5.34 1.55
C SER A 103 -18.37 4.84 0.23
N LYS A 104 -18.67 5.79 -0.68
CA LYS A 104 -19.11 5.48 -2.06
C LYS A 104 -18.00 4.83 -2.87
N PHE A 105 -16.75 5.18 -2.58
CA PHE A 105 -15.55 4.67 -3.27
C PHE A 105 -14.64 3.88 -2.33
N SER A 106 -13.83 2.98 -2.89
CA SER A 106 -12.70 2.40 -2.16
C SER A 106 -11.54 3.40 -2.08
N VAL A 107 -10.45 3.03 -1.40
CA VAL A 107 -9.21 3.84 -1.39
C VAL A 107 -8.54 3.89 -2.78
N SER A 108 -8.81 2.92 -3.66
CA SER A 108 -8.04 2.76 -4.89
C SER A 108 -8.11 3.95 -5.86
N PRO A 109 -9.28 4.56 -6.16
CA PRO A 109 -9.35 5.75 -7.02
C PRO A 109 -8.50 6.92 -6.51
N TYR A 110 -8.46 7.13 -5.19
CA TYR A 110 -7.62 8.15 -4.54
C TYR A 110 -6.13 7.85 -4.76
N ALA A 111 -5.69 6.64 -4.42
CA ALA A 111 -4.28 6.26 -4.52
C ALA A 111 -3.80 6.24 -5.98
N GLN A 112 -4.65 5.83 -6.93
CA GLN A 112 -4.31 5.83 -8.36
C GLN A 112 -4.12 7.25 -8.89
N ARG A 113 -4.89 8.23 -8.43
CA ARG A 113 -4.79 9.62 -8.88
C ARG A 113 -3.61 10.36 -8.28
N TYR A 114 -3.40 10.26 -6.96
CA TYR A 114 -2.39 11.04 -6.24
C TYR A 114 -1.12 10.24 -5.89
N GLY A 115 -0.99 9.02 -6.38
CA GLY A 115 0.11 8.09 -6.14
C GLY A 115 0.04 7.33 -4.81
N SER A 116 -0.56 7.91 -3.77
CA SER A 116 -0.81 7.22 -2.49
C SER A 116 -2.04 7.78 -1.77
N TRP A 117 -2.59 6.99 -0.83
CA TRP A 117 -3.68 7.44 0.05
C TRP A 117 -3.29 8.69 0.85
N TYR A 118 -2.06 8.73 1.36
CA TYR A 118 -1.55 9.88 2.09
C TYR A 118 -1.49 11.14 1.21
N ASN A 119 -1.01 11.02 -0.03
CA ASN A 119 -0.97 12.14 -0.97
C ASN A 119 -2.38 12.62 -1.35
N ALA A 120 -3.36 11.71 -1.44
CA ALA A 120 -4.74 12.07 -1.71
C ALA A 120 -5.34 12.92 -0.57
N LEU A 121 -5.07 12.55 0.68
CA LEU A 121 -5.46 13.35 1.85
C LEU A 121 -4.76 14.71 1.87
N LYS A 122 -3.47 14.74 1.51
CA LYS A 122 -2.71 15.99 1.39
C LYS A 122 -3.33 16.90 0.33
N ALA A 123 -3.66 16.36 -0.85
CA ALA A 123 -4.32 17.11 -1.91
C ALA A 123 -5.70 17.63 -1.48
N PHE A 124 -6.51 16.78 -0.83
CA PHE A 124 -7.81 17.17 -0.28
C PHE A 124 -7.69 18.35 0.70
N ILE A 125 -6.74 18.29 1.64
CA ILE A 125 -6.50 19.38 2.60
C ILE A 125 -6.04 20.65 1.87
N ALA A 126 -5.17 20.53 0.85
CA ALA A 126 -4.72 21.67 0.05
C ALA A 126 -5.91 22.41 -0.57
N THR A 127 -6.82 21.63 -1.17
CA THR A 127 -7.99 22.14 -1.87
C THR A 127 -9.02 22.74 -0.91
N MET A 128 -9.27 22.10 0.24
CA MET A 128 -10.27 22.57 1.20
C MET A 128 -9.81 23.76 2.04
N ASN A 129 -8.52 23.83 2.39
CA ASN A 129 -8.00 24.88 3.26
C ASN A 129 -7.38 26.06 2.50
N GLY A 130 -7.40 26.04 1.16
CA GLY A 130 -6.84 27.12 0.34
C GLY A 130 -5.36 27.36 0.63
N ASP A 131 -4.48 26.50 0.10
CA ASP A 131 -3.03 26.66 0.09
C ASP A 131 -2.30 26.87 1.44
N ILE A 132 -2.97 26.71 2.59
CA ILE A 132 -2.28 26.57 3.89
C ILE A 132 -2.08 25.07 4.16
N ILE A 133 -1.11 24.49 3.48
CA ILE A 133 -0.43 23.29 4.00
C ILE A 133 0.86 23.77 4.62
N GLU A 134 0.80 24.22 5.87
CA GLU A 134 1.93 23.95 6.76
C GLU A 134 2.04 22.44 6.84
N THR A 135 2.91 21.88 6.01
CA THR A 135 3.41 20.54 6.25
C THR A 135 4.15 20.67 7.58
N LYS A 136 3.47 20.38 8.69
CA LYS A 136 4.17 19.75 9.80
C LYS A 136 4.78 18.52 9.15
N GLN A 137 6.06 18.65 8.83
CA GLN A 137 6.92 17.54 8.52
C GLN A 137 6.67 16.58 9.66
N THR A 138 5.88 15.53 9.41
CA THR A 138 5.97 14.34 10.22
C THR A 138 7.32 13.80 9.83
N ASN A 139 8.37 14.33 10.47
CA ASN A 139 9.58 13.58 10.71
C ASN A 139 9.09 12.19 11.06
N ASN A 140 9.51 11.21 10.27
CA ASN A 140 9.33 9.81 10.55
C ASN A 140 10.13 9.46 11.83
N GLU A 141 9.77 10.08 12.95
CA GLU A 141 9.92 9.49 14.25
C GLU A 141 8.86 8.42 14.30
N LYS A 142 9.24 7.26 13.78
CA LYS A 142 8.70 6.01 14.28
C LYS A 142 8.71 6.17 15.79
N ASN A 143 7.52 6.19 16.39
CA ASN A 143 7.34 5.89 17.80
C ASN A 143 7.82 4.44 18.02
N ALA A 144 9.13 4.22 17.91
CA ALA A 144 9.80 3.26 18.75
C ALA A 144 9.56 3.82 20.14
N THR A 145 8.92 3.05 21.00
CA THR A 145 9.00 3.24 22.44
C THR A 145 10.42 3.73 22.75
N ASN A 146 10.57 4.94 23.32
CA ASN A 146 11.85 5.55 23.72
C ASN A 146 12.45 4.76 24.90
N ASN A 147 12.55 3.44 24.75
CA ASN A 147 13.28 2.58 25.63
C ASN A 147 14.71 2.54 25.08
N PRO A 148 15.67 3.25 25.69
CA PRO A 148 17.06 3.25 25.25
C PRO A 148 17.68 1.84 25.24
N ARG A 149 17.08 0.85 25.90
CA ARG A 149 17.51 -0.56 25.81
C ARG A 149 17.12 -1.25 24.50
N SER A 150 16.13 -0.72 23.78
CA SER A 150 15.60 -1.32 22.55
C SER A 150 16.30 -0.76 21.31
N ILE A 151 17.43 -1.35 20.94
CA ILE A 151 18.19 -0.96 19.74
C ILE A 151 17.61 -1.69 18.52
N ASN A 152 17.11 -0.94 17.53
CA ASN A 152 16.60 -1.52 16.29
C ASN A 152 17.69 -2.27 15.51
N TYR A 153 17.35 -3.40 14.87
CA TYR A 153 18.27 -4.22 14.06
C TYR A 153 19.07 -3.42 13.02
N ARG A 154 18.47 -2.40 12.40
CA ARG A 154 19.16 -1.56 11.42
C ARG A 154 20.30 -0.75 12.04
N ILE A 155 20.10 -0.23 13.26
CA ILE A 155 21.16 0.49 14.00
C ILE A 155 22.23 -0.52 14.42
N ARG A 156 21.85 -1.68 14.95
CA ARG A 156 22.81 -2.73 15.33
C ARG A 156 23.75 -3.11 14.19
N PHE A 157 23.19 -3.34 13.00
CA PHE A 157 23.99 -3.67 11.83
C PHE A 157 24.93 -2.53 11.43
N LYS A 158 24.46 -1.28 11.45
CA LYS A 158 25.29 -0.11 11.16
C LYS A 158 26.45 0.05 12.15
N VAL A 159 26.20 -0.18 13.44
CA VAL A 159 27.24 -0.16 14.49
C VAL A 159 28.28 -1.23 14.22
N MET A 160 27.85 -2.48 13.99
CA MET A 160 28.77 -3.56 13.66
C MET A 160 29.57 -3.30 12.38
N GLN A 161 28.94 -2.72 11.36
CA GLN A 161 29.60 -2.36 10.10
C GLN A 161 30.64 -1.25 10.30
N ARG A 162 30.31 -0.19 11.07
CA ARG A 162 31.27 0.87 11.43
C ARG A 162 32.47 0.30 12.18
N ASP A 163 32.23 -0.67 13.04
CA ASP A 163 33.23 -1.31 13.90
C ASP A 163 33.95 -2.49 13.21
N ASP A 164 33.86 -2.60 11.88
CA ASP A 164 34.45 -3.67 11.06
C ASP A 164 34.11 -5.10 11.51
N PHE A 165 32.98 -5.28 12.20
CA PHE A 165 32.61 -6.54 12.86
C PHE A 165 33.72 -7.04 13.80
N LYS A 166 34.32 -6.12 14.57
CA LYS A 166 35.34 -6.39 15.59
C LYS A 166 34.95 -5.78 16.92
N CYS A 167 35.31 -6.46 18.00
CA CYS A 167 35.21 -5.92 19.35
C CYS A 167 36.08 -4.66 19.48
N GLN A 168 35.49 -3.55 19.89
CA GLN A 168 36.20 -2.28 20.05
C GLN A 168 37.16 -2.24 21.26
N ILE A 169 37.08 -3.22 22.16
CA ILE A 169 38.00 -3.33 23.31
C ILE A 169 39.19 -4.26 23.01
N CYS A 170 38.94 -5.45 22.47
CA CYS A 170 39.98 -6.49 22.33
C CYS A 170 40.29 -6.90 20.88
N GLY A 171 39.57 -6.35 19.89
CA GLY A 171 39.76 -6.67 18.48
C GLY A 171 39.22 -8.03 18.03
N ALA A 172 38.64 -8.85 18.93
CA ALA A 172 38.08 -10.15 18.57
C ALA A 172 37.00 -10.04 17.48
N SER A 173 37.05 -10.94 16.49
CA SER A 173 36.14 -10.93 15.35
C SER A 173 35.72 -12.36 14.96
N PRO A 174 34.45 -12.59 14.59
CA PRO A 174 33.99 -13.86 14.04
C PRO A 174 34.76 -14.31 12.79
N ALA A 175 35.35 -13.35 12.04
CA ALA A 175 36.13 -13.65 10.85
C ALA A 175 37.52 -14.23 11.17
N MET A 176 38.09 -13.91 12.33
CA MET A 176 39.44 -14.33 12.72
C MET A 176 39.42 -15.49 13.72
N GLN A 177 38.33 -15.64 14.49
CA GLN A 177 38.21 -16.62 15.56
C GLN A 177 36.81 -17.23 15.56
N ALA A 178 36.75 -18.55 15.42
CA ALA A 178 35.47 -19.28 15.45
C ALA A 178 34.82 -19.17 16.84
N GLY A 179 33.49 -18.98 16.86
CA GLY A 179 32.70 -18.92 18.10
C GLY A 179 32.67 -17.56 18.81
N VAL A 180 33.28 -16.51 18.23
CA VAL A 180 33.15 -15.15 18.78
C VAL A 180 31.74 -14.61 18.52
N LEU A 181 31.00 -14.33 19.60
CA LEU A 181 29.72 -13.64 19.55
C LEU A 181 29.90 -12.15 19.83
N LEU A 182 29.40 -11.32 18.92
CA LEU A 182 29.41 -9.86 19.04
C LEU A 182 28.04 -9.34 19.49
N HIS A 183 28.09 -8.36 20.37
CA HIS A 183 26.94 -7.64 20.90
C HIS A 183 27.13 -6.14 20.64
N VAL A 184 26.02 -5.42 20.51
CA VAL A 184 26.03 -3.95 20.48
C VAL A 184 25.62 -3.47 21.86
N ASP A 185 26.52 -2.70 22.49
CA ASP A 185 26.36 -2.14 23.83
C ASP A 185 26.56 -0.62 23.84
N HIS A 186 26.12 0.04 24.90
CA HIS A 186 26.25 1.47 25.06
C HIS A 186 27.61 1.86 25.65
N ILE A 187 28.27 2.88 25.11
CA ILE A 187 29.51 3.46 25.65
C ILE A 187 29.22 4.06 27.03
N VAL A 188 28.27 4.98 27.10
CA VAL A 188 27.64 5.45 28.33
C VAL A 188 26.45 4.55 28.64
N PRO A 189 26.44 3.79 29.76
CA PRO A 189 25.34 2.89 30.10
C PRO A 189 23.99 3.59 30.21
N VAL A 190 22.91 2.86 29.92
CA VAL A 190 21.54 3.36 30.06
C VAL A 190 21.24 3.85 31.48
N ALA A 191 21.80 3.19 32.51
CA ALA A 191 21.65 3.60 33.91
C ALA A 191 22.22 5.01 34.21
N LYS A 192 23.15 5.49 33.37
CA LYS A 192 23.79 6.81 33.46
C LYS A 192 23.24 7.80 32.42
N GLY A 193 22.08 7.50 31.81
CA GLY A 193 21.44 8.37 30.82
C GLY A 193 21.89 8.13 29.38
N GLY A 194 22.63 7.06 29.10
CA GLY A 194 23.06 6.71 27.75
C GLY A 194 21.89 6.45 26.80
N GLN A 195 21.89 7.15 25.66
CA GLN A 195 20.90 6.97 24.60
C GLN A 195 21.38 5.96 23.56
N ALA A 196 20.45 5.32 22.85
CA ALA A 196 20.73 4.38 21.76
C ALA A 196 21.05 5.12 20.44
N THR A 197 22.00 6.06 20.49
CA THR A 197 22.48 6.82 19.33
C THR A 197 23.71 6.17 18.71
N MET A 198 23.97 6.46 17.44
CA MET A 198 25.10 5.87 16.73
C MET A 198 26.44 6.12 17.43
N ASP A 199 26.61 7.30 18.02
CA ASP A 199 27.86 7.70 18.69
C ASP A 199 28.01 7.10 20.09
N ASN A 200 26.92 6.69 20.73
CA ASN A 200 26.93 6.08 22.05
C ASN A 200 26.83 4.55 22.01
N LEU A 201 26.84 3.94 20.82
CA LEU A 201 26.82 2.48 20.65
C LEU A 201 28.17 1.97 20.15
N GLN A 202 28.57 0.80 20.61
CA GLN A 202 29.81 0.12 20.22
C GLN A 202 29.61 -1.39 20.14
N THR A 203 30.45 -2.05 19.35
CA THR A 203 30.48 -3.51 19.18
C THR A 203 31.46 -4.14 20.16
N LEU A 204 30.97 -5.04 21.03
CA LEU A 204 31.77 -5.78 22.01
C LEU A 204 31.61 -7.29 21.83
N CYS A 205 32.68 -8.06 22.06
CA CYS A 205 32.54 -9.51 22.18
C CYS A 205 31.86 -9.86 23.51
N GLN A 206 31.29 -11.06 23.62
CA GLN A 206 30.60 -11.53 24.82
C GLN A 206 31.43 -11.33 26.11
N LYS A 207 32.73 -11.65 26.09
CA LYS A 207 33.63 -11.50 27.25
C LYS A 207 33.77 -10.03 27.68
N CYS A 208 34.04 -9.13 26.73
CA CYS A 208 34.18 -7.70 27.00
C CYS A 208 32.85 -7.05 27.42
N ASN A 209 31.75 -7.48 26.80
CA ASN A 209 30.41 -7.00 27.14
C ASN A 209 30.03 -7.37 28.59
N LEU A 210 30.30 -8.61 29.00
CA LEU A 210 30.08 -9.06 30.38
C LEU A 210 30.98 -8.32 31.37
N GLY A 211 32.24 -8.10 31.01
CA GLY A 211 33.21 -7.38 31.87
C GLY A 211 32.88 -5.90 32.04
N LYS A 212 32.31 -5.23 31.03
CA LYS A 212 31.97 -3.82 31.10
C LYS A 212 30.79 -3.55 32.07
N SER A 213 29.75 -4.37 32.05
CA SER A 213 28.54 -4.16 32.86
C SER A 213 28.02 -2.70 32.75
N ASP A 214 28.02 -1.94 33.86
CA ASP A 214 27.56 -0.56 33.99
C ASP A 214 28.70 0.47 34.12
N LEU A 215 29.91 0.08 33.74
CA LEU A 215 31.05 1.00 33.65
C LEU A 215 30.87 1.95 32.46
N ASP A 216 31.18 3.22 32.71
CA ASP A 216 31.18 4.28 31.71
C ASP A 216 32.59 4.38 31.13
N MET A 217 32.72 4.11 29.83
CA MET A 217 34.03 4.05 29.17
C MET A 217 34.65 5.43 28.92
N ASN A 218 33.90 6.52 29.13
CA ASN A 218 34.37 7.89 28.91
C ASN A 218 34.94 8.57 30.16
N LYS A 219 34.81 7.95 31.35
CA LYS A 219 35.39 8.47 32.59
C LYS A 219 36.64 7.68 32.95
N SER A 220 37.81 8.25 32.66
CA SER A 220 39.10 7.88 33.25
C SER A 220 39.40 8.75 34.46
#